data_AF-A0A7S3XI02-F1
#
_entry.id   AF-A0A7S3XI02-F1
#
_cell.length_a   1.000
_cell.length_b   1.000
_cell.length_c   1.000
_cell.angle_alpha   90.00
_cell.angle_beta   90.00
_cell.angle_gamma   90.00
#
_symmetry.space_group_name_H-M   'P 1'
#
loop_
_entity.id
_entity.type
_entity.pdbx_description
1 polymer ?
#
loop_
_entity_poly.entity_id
_entity_poly.type
_entity_poly.pdbx_seq_one_letter_code
_entity_poly.pdbx_strand_id
1 'polypeptide(L)'
;QNLLNFIDQSFVLLLLDLFDSEDPRERDYLKTILHRIYGKFMMLRSIIRRAMQQLFFKIIYECDSHNGVAELLEILGSIINGFALPLKDEHKIFLEKFLIPLHKVRTLNSFHQQLSYCMAQYVEKDPKLAPMILSGALRLWP
;
A
#
# COMPACT_ATOMS: atom_id res chain seq x y z
N GLN A 1 -29.98 8.90 4.91
CA GLN A 1 -28.98 9.96 4.64
C GLN A 1 -27.70 9.28 4.14
N ASN A 2 -27.22 9.65 2.94
CA ASN A 2 -26.11 8.97 2.27
C ASN A 2 -24.77 9.29 2.96
N LEU A 3 -24.21 8.33 3.71
CA LEU A 3 -22.85 8.39 4.28
C LEU A 3 -21.77 8.76 3.24
N LEU A 4 -22.03 8.47 1.96
CA LEU A 4 -21.19 8.83 0.81
C LEU A 4 -20.91 10.33 0.69
N ASN A 5 -21.78 11.20 1.21
CA ASN A 5 -21.57 12.66 1.14
C ASN A 5 -20.57 13.18 2.17
N PHE A 6 -20.21 12.39 3.19
CA PHE A 6 -19.28 12.80 4.25
C PHE A 6 -17.93 12.08 4.19
N ILE A 7 -17.86 10.94 3.47
CA ILE A 7 -16.61 10.23 3.22
C ILE A 7 -16.10 10.66 1.84
N ASP A 8 -15.50 11.84 1.80
CA ASP A 8 -14.90 12.42 0.60
C ASP A 8 -13.40 12.13 0.51
N GLN A 9 -12.74 12.67 -0.52
CA GLN A 9 -11.29 12.55 -0.67
C GLN A 9 -10.53 13.14 0.53
N SER A 10 -11.02 14.24 1.09
CA SER A 10 -10.43 14.92 2.24
C SER A 10 -10.42 14.01 3.46
N PHE A 11 -11.53 13.32 3.73
CA PHE A 11 -11.62 12.33 4.80
C PHE A 11 -10.60 11.20 4.64
N VAL A 12 -10.44 10.66 3.43
CA VAL A 12 -9.48 9.57 3.17
C VAL A 12 -8.04 10.01 3.42
N LEU A 13 -7.68 11.23 3.02
CA LEU A 13 -6.35 11.78 3.25
C LEU A 13 -6.08 11.96 4.75
N LEU A 14 -7.01 12.60 5.47
CA LEU A 14 -6.91 12.78 6.91
C LEU A 14 -6.83 11.44 7.66
N LEU A 15 -7.58 10.43 7.22
CA LEU A 15 -7.53 9.09 7.79
C LEU A 15 -6.16 8.42 7.57
N LEU A 16 -5.56 8.61 6.40
CA LEU A 16 -4.23 8.07 6.10
C LEU A 16 -3.12 8.77 6.89
N ASP A 17 -3.24 10.08 7.15
CA ASP A 17 -2.27 10.81 7.98
C ASP A 17 -2.20 10.27 9.41
N LEU A 18 -3.30 9.71 9.94
CA LEU A 18 -3.34 9.09 11.28
C LEU A 18 -2.52 7.80 11.38
N PHE A 19 -2.15 7.16 10.26
CA PHE A 19 -1.32 5.94 10.28
C PHE A 19 0.10 6.19 10.81
N ASP A 20 0.55 7.44 10.90
CA ASP A 20 1.85 7.76 11.51
C ASP A 20 1.83 7.79 13.04
N SER A 21 0.69 7.44 13.67
CA SER A 21 0.60 7.30 15.13
C SER A 21 1.66 6.34 15.68
N GLU A 22 2.30 6.72 16.79
CA GLU A 22 3.25 5.87 17.51
C GLU A 22 2.55 4.68 18.18
N ASP A 23 1.26 4.80 18.50
CA ASP A 23 0.50 3.75 19.18
C ASP A 23 0.07 2.63 18.19
N PRO A 24 0.62 1.41 18.31
CA PRO A 24 0.26 0.30 17.43
C PRO A 24 -1.23 -0.06 17.48
N ARG A 25 -1.92 0.22 18.59
CA ARG A 25 -3.34 -0.08 18.74
C ARG A 25 -4.18 0.81 17.83
N GLU A 26 -3.84 2.10 17.78
CA GLU A 26 -4.51 3.06 16.89
C GLU A 26 -4.31 2.64 15.44
N ARG A 27 -3.08 2.28 15.06
CA ARG A 27 -2.77 1.80 13.71
C ARG A 27 -3.53 0.54 13.33
N ASP A 28 -3.69 -0.42 14.25
CA ASP A 28 -4.47 -1.63 13.98
C ASP A 28 -5.98 -1.35 13.80
N TYR A 29 -6.53 -0.41 14.58
CA TYR A 29 -7.90 0.07 14.36
C TYR A 29 -8.03 0.78 13.02
N LEU A 30 -7.12 1.70 12.68
CA LEU A 30 -7.10 2.41 11.41
C LEU A 30 -7.00 1.44 10.24
N LYS A 31 -6.16 0.41 10.35
CA LYS A 31 -6.02 -0.66 9.37
C LYS A 31 -7.37 -1.33 9.09
N THR A 32 -8.04 -1.75 10.15
CA THR A 32 -9.33 -2.42 10.08
C THR A 32 -10.40 -1.50 9.47
N ILE A 33 -10.43 -0.23 9.87
CA ILE A 33 -11.38 0.77 9.36
C ILE A 33 -11.14 1.00 7.86
N LEU A 34 -9.92 1.30 7.45
CA LEU A 34 -9.56 1.57 6.06
C LEU A 34 -9.85 0.37 5.16
N HIS A 35 -9.52 -0.85 5.61
CA HIS A 35 -9.82 -2.07 4.86
C HIS A 35 -11.33 -2.27 4.68
N ARG A 36 -12.14 -2.04 5.72
CA ARG A 36 -13.61 -2.10 5.63
C ARG A 36 -14.18 -1.04 4.68
N ILE A 37 -13.65 0.19 4.71
CA ILE A 37 -14.06 1.26 3.80
C ILE A 37 -13.76 0.84 2.35
N TYR A 38 -12.54 0.35 2.08
CA TYR A 38 -12.14 -0.10 0.74
C TYR A 38 -13.01 -1.25 0.21
N GLY A 39 -13.33 -2.21 1.09
CA GLY A 39 -14.19 -3.35 0.76
C GLY A 39 -15.62 -2.92 0.42
N LYS A 40 -16.22 -2.09 1.29
CA LYS A 40 -17.64 -1.70 1.23
C LYS A 40 -17.94 -0.63 0.17
N PHE A 41 -17.05 0.35 -0.01
CA PHE A 41 -17.32 1.51 -0.86
C PHE A 41 -16.47 1.48 -2.14
N MET A 42 -17.01 0.86 -3.20
CA MET A 42 -16.29 0.72 -4.47
C MET A 42 -15.83 2.05 -5.08
N MET A 43 -16.63 3.11 -4.94
CA MET A 43 -16.33 4.45 -5.47
C MET A 43 -15.09 5.09 -4.82
N LEU A 44 -14.76 4.72 -3.59
CA LEU A 44 -13.62 5.25 -2.85
C LEU A 44 -12.32 4.52 -3.17
N ARG A 45 -12.37 3.36 -3.83
CA ARG A 45 -11.17 2.52 -4.06
C ARG A 45 -10.10 3.24 -4.87
N SER A 46 -10.48 3.99 -5.91
CA SER A 46 -9.52 4.77 -6.71
C SER A 46 -8.88 5.89 -5.88
N ILE A 47 -9.68 6.58 -5.06
CA ILE A 47 -9.21 7.65 -4.17
C ILE A 47 -8.23 7.10 -3.15
N ILE A 48 -8.57 5.99 -2.47
CA ILE A 48 -7.70 5.32 -1.50
C ILE A 48 -6.38 4.90 -2.15
N ARG A 49 -6.41 4.24 -3.31
CA ARG A 49 -5.17 3.84 -4.01
C ARG A 49 -4.30 5.04 -4.36
N ARG A 50 -4.89 6.14 -4.85
CA ARG A 50 -4.15 7.37 -5.18
C ARG A 50 -3.55 8.01 -3.93
N ALA A 51 -4.28 8.05 -2.82
CA ALA A 51 -3.79 8.60 -1.57
C ALA A 51 -2.65 7.75 -0.99
N MET A 52 -2.76 6.41 -1.04
CA MET A 52 -1.67 5.51 -0.65
C MET A 52 -0.44 5.68 -1.54
N GLN A 53 -0.61 5.88 -2.86
CA GLN A 53 0.50 6.21 -3.77
C GLN A 53 1.23 7.49 -3.36
N GLN A 54 0.49 8.55 -3.04
CA GLN A 54 1.06 9.81 -2.56
C GLN A 54 1.81 9.63 -1.25
N LEU A 55 1.26 8.84 -0.32
CA LEU A 55 1.90 8.53 0.95
C LEU A 55 3.21 7.75 0.75
N PHE A 56 3.21 6.68 -0.06
CA PHE A 56 4.46 5.95 -0.34
C PHE A 56 5.48 6.81 -1.06
N PHE A 57 5.06 7.68 -1.98
CA PHE A 57 5.97 8.62 -2.61
C PHE A 57 6.72 9.45 -1.54
N LYS A 58 5.97 10.03 -0.60
CA LYS A 58 6.54 10.79 0.52
C LYS A 58 7.48 9.92 1.37
N ILE A 59 7.09 8.70 1.71
CA ILE A 59 7.91 7.76 2.48
C ILE A 59 9.23 7.42 1.77
N ILE A 60 9.19 7.22 0.45
CA ILE A 60 10.34 6.76 -0.33
C ILE A 60 11.36 7.89 -0.59
N TYR A 61 10.89 9.12 -0.76
CA TYR A 61 11.70 10.23 -1.26
C TYR A 61 11.87 11.39 -0.28
N GLU A 62 10.98 11.57 0.70
CA GLU A 62 10.94 12.76 1.56
C GLU A 62 11.06 12.46 3.06
N CYS A 63 10.57 11.31 3.52
CA CYS A 63 10.56 10.95 4.94
C CYS A 63 11.69 9.99 5.31
N ASP A 64 12.30 10.19 6.47
CA ASP A 64 13.23 9.25 7.07
C ASP A 64 12.53 8.00 7.64
N SER A 65 11.31 8.17 8.16
CA SER A 65 10.51 7.10 8.78
C SER A 65 9.01 7.40 8.74
N HIS A 66 8.19 6.36 8.77
CA HIS A 66 6.73 6.43 8.95
C HIS A 66 6.27 5.18 9.70
N ASN A 67 5.43 5.32 10.73
CA ASN A 67 5.10 4.23 11.65
C ASN A 67 4.13 3.19 11.07
N GLY A 68 3.20 3.62 10.19
CA GLY A 68 2.12 2.77 9.69
C GLY A 68 2.36 2.03 8.37
N VAL A 69 3.60 1.92 7.90
CA VAL A 69 3.88 1.32 6.58
C VAL A 69 3.49 -0.16 6.53
N ALA A 70 3.74 -0.90 7.62
CA ALA A 70 3.40 -2.32 7.72
C ALA A 70 1.89 -2.53 7.58
N GLU A 71 1.08 -1.79 8.33
CA GLU A 71 -0.38 -1.88 8.33
C GLU A 71 -0.97 -1.52 6.96
N LEU A 72 -0.42 -0.50 6.29
CA LEU A 72 -0.83 -0.13 4.93
C LEU A 72 -0.50 -1.23 3.91
N LEU A 73 0.66 -1.88 4.05
CA LEU A 73 1.05 -3.00 3.20
C LEU A 73 0.19 -4.25 3.45
N GLU A 74 -0.27 -4.52 4.67
CA GLU A 74 -1.22 -5.61 4.94
C GLU A 74 -2.53 -5.42 4.17
N ILE A 75 -3.07 -4.20 4.17
CA ILE A 75 -4.27 -3.85 3.40
C ILE A 75 -3.99 -4.06 1.90
N LEU A 76 -2.84 -3.60 1.41
CA LEU A 76 -2.48 -3.77 0.01
C LEU A 76 -2.34 -5.22 -0.38
N GLY A 77 -1.73 -6.06 0.45
CA GLY A 77 -1.63 -7.50 0.19
C GLY A 77 -3.01 -8.12 -0.04
N SER A 78 -4.00 -7.77 0.80
CA SER A 78 -5.39 -8.20 0.61
C SER A 78 -6.01 -7.65 -0.68
N ILE A 79 -5.76 -6.39 -1.01
CA ILE A 79 -6.25 -5.76 -2.25
C ILE A 79 -5.65 -6.43 -3.49
N ILE A 80 -4.34 -6.72 -3.50
CA ILE A 80 -3.63 -7.36 -4.61
C ILE A 80 -4.16 -8.77 -4.83
N ASN A 81 -4.38 -9.53 -3.75
CA ASN A 81 -5.02 -10.85 -3.83
C ASN A 81 -6.41 -10.76 -4.49
N GLY A 82 -7.14 -9.66 -4.26
CA GLY A 82 -8.43 -9.40 -4.89
C GLY A 82 -8.39 -8.92 -6.35
N PHE A 83 -7.22 -8.72 -6.96
CA PHE A 83 -7.15 -8.25 -8.35
C PHE A 83 -7.69 -9.28 -9.34
N ALA A 84 -8.46 -8.77 -10.29
CA ALA A 84 -8.93 -9.51 -11.44
C ALA A 84 -7.79 -9.71 -12.44
N LEU A 85 -7.85 -10.84 -13.16
CA LEU A 85 -6.93 -11.14 -14.25
C LEU A 85 -7.61 -10.83 -15.60
N PRO A 86 -6.87 -10.31 -16.60
CA PRO A 86 -5.46 -9.94 -16.54
C PRO A 86 -5.20 -8.70 -15.67
N LEU A 87 -4.00 -8.62 -15.06
CA LEU A 87 -3.61 -7.45 -14.27
C LEU A 87 -3.60 -6.19 -15.14
N LYS A 88 -4.28 -5.15 -14.65
CA LYS A 88 -4.27 -3.83 -15.28
C LYS A 88 -2.88 -3.19 -15.20
N ASP A 89 -2.54 -2.38 -16.19
CA ASP A 89 -1.25 -1.70 -16.24
C ASP A 89 -1.06 -0.72 -15.07
N GLU A 90 -2.13 -0.11 -14.56
CA GLU A 90 -2.05 0.73 -13.35
C GLU A 90 -1.48 -0.02 -12.14
N HIS A 91 -1.73 -1.33 -12.01
CA HIS A 91 -1.21 -2.15 -10.92
C HIS A 91 0.26 -2.50 -11.13
N LYS A 92 0.67 -2.74 -12.39
CA LYS A 92 2.09 -2.97 -12.74
C LYS A 92 2.93 -1.71 -12.51
N ILE A 93 2.40 -0.54 -12.91
CA ILE A 93 3.03 0.75 -12.65
C ILE A 93 3.15 0.97 -11.12
N PHE A 94 2.13 0.61 -10.35
CA PHE A 94 2.18 0.73 -8.90
C PHE A 94 3.29 -0.12 -8.26
N LEU A 95 3.43 -1.38 -8.71
CA LEU A 95 4.51 -2.27 -8.30
C LEU A 95 5.88 -1.66 -8.58
N GLU A 96 6.11 -1.19 -9.81
CA GLU A 96 7.40 -0.67 -10.26
C GLU A 96 7.77 0.66 -9.57
N LYS A 97 6.81 1.59 -9.44
CA LYS A 97 7.08 2.96 -8.98
C LYS A 97 7.06 3.11 -7.46
N PHE A 98 6.38 2.22 -6.73
CA PHE A 98 6.21 2.37 -5.29
C PHE A 98 6.68 1.15 -4.52
N LEU A 99 6.16 -0.05 -4.81
CA LEU A 99 6.48 -1.21 -3.98
C LEU A 99 7.93 -1.70 -4.11
N ILE A 100 8.49 -1.75 -5.33
CA ILE A 100 9.90 -2.11 -5.51
C ILE A 100 10.80 -1.07 -4.82
N PRO A 101 10.65 0.25 -5.04
CA PRO A 101 11.45 1.26 -4.34
C PRO A 101 11.34 1.27 -2.82
N LEU A 102 10.27 0.73 -2.20
CA LEU A 102 10.20 0.61 -0.73
C LEU A 102 11.34 -0.21 -0.13
N HIS A 103 11.99 -1.10 -0.90
CA HIS A 103 13.14 -1.88 -0.44
C HIS A 103 14.38 -1.02 -0.11
N LYS A 104 14.44 0.24 -0.57
CA LYS A 104 15.57 1.14 -0.25
C LYS A 104 15.36 1.97 1.03
N VAL A 105 14.17 1.92 1.63
CA VAL A 105 13.83 2.75 2.79
C VAL A 105 14.57 2.24 4.03
N ARG A 106 15.12 3.15 4.83
CA ARG A 106 15.96 2.82 6.00
C ARG A 106 15.27 1.92 7.02
N THR A 107 13.96 2.11 7.21
CA THR A 107 13.14 1.36 8.15
C THR A 107 12.58 0.06 7.57
N LEU A 108 13.10 -0.46 6.45
CA LEU A 108 12.62 -1.68 5.77
C LEU A 108 12.32 -2.83 6.73
N ASN A 109 13.18 -3.06 7.72
CA ASN A 109 13.04 -4.17 8.67
C ASN A 109 11.69 -4.18 9.40
N SER A 110 11.03 -3.05 9.62
CA SER A 110 9.74 -2.99 10.32
C SER A 110 8.56 -3.46 9.47
N PHE A 111 8.69 -3.51 8.14
CA PHE A 111 7.61 -3.87 7.21
C PHE A 111 8.03 -4.86 6.12
N HIS A 112 9.25 -5.41 6.20
CA HIS A 112 9.82 -6.30 5.18
C HIS A 112 8.94 -7.53 4.91
N GLN A 113 8.33 -8.12 5.95
CA GLN A 113 7.46 -9.28 5.81
C GLN A 113 6.20 -8.94 5.00
N GLN A 114 5.57 -7.80 5.29
CA GLN A 114 4.37 -7.33 4.59
C GLN A 114 4.67 -6.95 3.14
N LEU A 115 5.83 -6.34 2.89
CA LEU A 115 6.29 -6.01 1.54
C LEU A 115 6.57 -7.28 0.72
N SER A 116 7.25 -8.26 1.32
CA SER A 116 7.53 -9.56 0.71
C SER A 116 6.24 -10.31 0.36
N TYR A 117 5.24 -10.26 1.23
CA TYR A 117 3.92 -10.81 0.95
C TYR A 117 3.27 -10.13 -0.27
N CYS A 118 3.34 -8.80 -0.37
CA CYS A 118 2.85 -8.09 -1.54
C CYS A 118 3.57 -8.52 -2.84
N MET A 119 4.90 -8.71 -2.78
CA MET A 119 5.68 -9.18 -3.93
C MET A 119 5.22 -10.57 -4.38
N ALA A 120 5.06 -11.51 -3.43
CA ALA A 120 4.58 -12.85 -3.70
C ALA A 120 3.19 -12.84 -4.34
N GLN A 121 2.27 -12.01 -3.84
CA GLN A 121 0.93 -11.85 -4.42
C GLN A 121 0.97 -11.36 -5.87
N TYR A 122 1.87 -10.43 -6.24
CA TYR A 122 2.03 -10.04 -7.65
C TYR A 122 2.54 -11.18 -8.53
N VAL A 123 3.50 -11.97 -8.04
CA VAL A 123 4.05 -13.13 -8.78
C VAL A 123 3.00 -14.23 -8.95
N GLU A 124 2.17 -14.48 -7.93
CA GLU A 124 1.04 -15.41 -8.02
C GLU A 124 0.02 -14.98 -9.08
N LYS A 125 -0.20 -13.66 -9.23
CA LYS A 125 -1.11 -13.10 -10.24
C LYS A 125 -0.53 -13.11 -11.65
N ASP A 126 0.74 -12.81 -11.81
CA ASP A 126 1.46 -12.87 -13.09
C ASP A 126 2.93 -13.26 -12.87
N PRO A 127 3.30 -14.54 -13.12
CA PRO A 127 4.67 -15.01 -12.94
C PRO A 127 5.72 -14.27 -13.77
N LYS A 128 5.30 -13.60 -14.87
CA LYS A 128 6.21 -12.81 -15.72
C LYS A 128 6.74 -11.57 -15.01
N LEU A 129 6.13 -11.15 -13.90
CA LEU A 129 6.61 -10.03 -13.09
C LEU A 129 7.78 -10.41 -12.17
N ALA A 130 8.03 -11.71 -11.94
CA ALA A 130 9.08 -12.16 -11.02
C ALA A 130 10.49 -11.64 -11.38
N PRO A 131 10.97 -11.68 -12.64
CA PRO A 131 12.29 -11.16 -12.99
C PRO A 131 12.44 -9.66 -12.69
N MET A 132 11.37 -8.88 -12.91
CA MET A 132 11.36 -7.44 -12.64
C MET A 132 11.45 -7.16 -11.13
N ILE A 133 10.66 -7.88 -10.33
CA ILE A 133 10.65 -7.77 -8.87
C ILE A 133 12.03 -8.14 -8.30
N LEU A 134 12.57 -9.29 -8.70
CA LEU A 134 13.86 -9.78 -8.20
C LEU A 134 15.01 -8.87 -8.63
N SER A 135 15.05 -8.43 -9.89
CA SER A 135 16.08 -7.50 -10.36
C SER A 135 16.00 -6.15 -9.65
N GLY A 136 14.79 -5.64 -9.40
CA GLY A 136 14.56 -4.43 -8.64
C GLY A 136 15.05 -4.53 -7.20
N ALA A 137 14.70 -5.61 -6.51
CA ALA A 137 15.15 -5.87 -5.13
C ALA A 137 16.67 -6.04 -5.04
N LEU A 138 17.28 -6.83 -5.94
CA LEU A 138 18.74 -7.04 -5.97
C LEU A 138 19.52 -5.75 -6.23
N ARG A 139 18.99 -4.84 -7.06
CA ARG A 139 19.63 -3.54 -7.31
C ARG A 139 19.63 -2.64 -6.09
N LEU A 140 18.63 -2.79 -5.22
CA LEU A 140 18.46 -2.00 -4.00
C LEU A 140 19.00 -2.74 -2.76
N TRP A 141 19.63 -3.89 -2.95
CA TRP A 141 20.20 -4.69 -1.88
C TRP A 141 21.39 -3.94 -1.24
N PRO A 142 21.41 -3.74 0.09
CA PRO A 142 22.49 -3.05 0.81
C PRO A 142 23.87 -3.72 0.69
#